data_AF-A0ABD5AZM4-F1
#
_entry.id   AF-A0ABD5AZM4-F1
#
_cell.length_a   1.000
_cell.length_b   1.000
_cell.length_c   1.000
_cell.angle_alpha   90.00
_cell.angle_beta   90.00
_cell.angle_gamma   90.00
#
_symmetry.space_group_name_H-M   'P 1'
#
loop_
_entity.id
_entity.type
_entity.pdbx_description
1 polymer ?
#
loop_
_entity_poly.entity_id
_entity_poly.type
_entity_poly.pdbx_seq_one_letter_code
_entity_poly.pdbx_strand_id
1 'polypeptide(L)'
;SPKSAARERIFISPLARNMAEDKGLDINKIKGTGGNHRITKLDIQRVEANGYDYASDTTSNEDTSHVPTQTVDTSAIGEGLNPMRQRIAQNMRQSLNSTAQLTLHRKVDADRLLDFKDRLATELKQADQDVKLTVTTLLAKAVVLALKEYGAMNARYEQ
;
A
#
# COMPACT_ATOMS: atom_id res chain seq x y z
N SER A 1 -8.37 -56.33 14.63
CA SER A 1 -7.24 -55.45 14.28
C SER A 1 -7.73 -54.03 14.15
N PRO A 2 -7.33 -53.05 15.00
CA PRO A 2 -7.74 -51.68 14.78
C PRO A 2 -6.85 -51.02 13.73
N LYS A 3 -7.50 -50.23 12.89
CA LYS A 3 -7.06 -49.66 11.62
C LYS A 3 -6.17 -48.44 11.89
N SER A 4 -4.99 -48.42 11.29
CA SER A 4 -4.02 -47.30 11.36
C SER A 4 -4.71 -45.97 11.01
N ALA A 5 -4.73 -45.03 11.97
CA ALA A 5 -5.19 -43.68 11.77
C ALA A 5 -4.27 -42.99 10.74
N ALA A 6 -4.87 -42.49 9.66
CA ALA A 6 -4.18 -41.71 8.64
C ALA A 6 -3.54 -40.48 9.31
N ARG A 7 -2.21 -40.42 9.35
CA ARG A 7 -1.47 -39.23 9.78
C ARG A 7 -1.75 -38.11 8.79
N GLU A 8 -2.58 -37.15 9.20
CA GLU A 8 -2.83 -35.93 8.45
C GLU A 8 -1.50 -35.21 8.22
N ARG A 9 -1.17 -34.92 6.95
CA ARG A 9 0.13 -34.38 6.58
C ARG A 9 0.18 -32.90 6.95
N ILE A 10 0.75 -32.59 8.11
CA ILE A 10 0.88 -31.21 8.58
C ILE A 10 1.94 -30.47 7.76
N PHE A 11 1.53 -29.41 7.10
CA PHE A 11 2.42 -28.52 6.37
C PHE A 11 3.04 -27.51 7.35
N ILE A 12 4.32 -27.70 7.67
CA ILE A 12 5.07 -26.81 8.58
C ILE A 12 6.35 -26.33 7.90
N SER A 13 6.73 -25.07 8.09
CA SER A 13 8.03 -24.58 7.60
C SER A 13 9.19 -25.20 8.39
N PRO A 14 10.36 -25.46 7.78
CA PRO A 14 11.49 -26.10 8.48
C PRO A 14 11.92 -25.34 9.74
N LEU A 15 11.90 -24.00 9.66
CA LEU A 15 12.22 -23.14 10.80
C LEU A 15 11.20 -23.28 11.94
N ALA A 16 9.90 -23.29 11.61
CA ALA A 16 8.83 -23.45 12.60
C ALA A 16 8.85 -24.83 13.27
N ARG A 17 9.27 -25.88 12.55
CA ARG A 17 9.44 -27.22 13.11
C ARG A 17 10.52 -27.24 14.19
N ASN A 18 11.71 -26.71 13.89
CA ASN A 18 12.80 -26.65 14.86
C ASN A 18 12.39 -25.85 16.11
N MET A 19 11.73 -24.70 15.94
CA MET A 19 11.26 -23.90 17.08
C MET A 19 10.16 -24.59 17.90
N ALA A 20 9.31 -25.41 17.28
CA ALA A 20 8.31 -26.18 18.01
C ALA A 20 8.95 -27.32 18.80
N GLU A 21 9.95 -28.01 18.22
CA GLU A 21 10.72 -29.07 18.90
C GLU A 21 11.52 -28.52 20.08
N ASP A 22 12.23 -27.40 19.89
CA ASP A 22 13.01 -26.73 20.95
C ASP A 22 12.15 -26.32 22.15
N LYS A 23 10.88 -26.00 21.90
CA LYS A 23 9.91 -25.53 22.92
C LYS A 23 8.95 -26.62 23.39
N GLY A 24 9.07 -27.85 22.88
CA GLY A 24 8.20 -28.98 23.23
C GLY A 24 6.74 -28.79 22.87
N LEU A 25 6.44 -28.02 21.81
CA LEU A 25 5.07 -27.69 21.41
C LEU A 25 4.47 -28.77 20.49
N ASP A 26 3.22 -29.17 20.77
CA ASP A 26 2.51 -30.16 19.96
C ASP A 26 1.96 -29.53 18.67
N ILE A 27 2.66 -29.80 17.57
CA ILE A 27 2.38 -29.27 16.24
C ILE A 27 0.97 -29.64 15.75
N ASN A 28 0.37 -30.73 16.26
CA ASN A 28 -0.97 -31.18 15.85
C ASN A 28 -2.09 -30.27 16.38
N LYS A 29 -1.80 -29.46 17.40
CA LYS A 29 -2.79 -28.57 18.06
C LYS A 29 -2.63 -27.10 17.64
N ILE A 30 -1.82 -26.84 16.61
CA ILE A 30 -1.48 -25.50 16.12
C ILE A 30 -2.14 -25.27 14.76
N LYS A 31 -2.92 -24.20 14.64
CA LYS A 31 -3.52 -23.80 13.38
C LYS A 31 -2.53 -22.98 12.56
N GLY A 32 -2.11 -23.51 11.41
CA GLY A 32 -1.23 -22.80 10.48
C GLY A 32 -1.97 -21.69 9.72
N THR A 33 -1.40 -20.48 9.71
CA THR A 33 -1.99 -19.31 9.02
C THR A 33 -1.27 -18.96 7.70
N GLY A 34 -0.19 -19.66 7.35
CA GLY A 34 0.53 -19.47 6.09
C GLY A 34 -0.18 -20.06 4.88
N GLY A 35 0.31 -19.75 3.67
CA GLY A 35 -0.24 -20.27 2.41
C GLY A 35 -0.36 -21.80 2.40
N ASN A 36 -1.55 -22.29 2.05
CA ASN A 36 -2.00 -23.70 2.16
C ASN A 36 -2.06 -24.25 3.60
N HIS A 37 -2.53 -23.44 4.57
CA HIS A 37 -2.63 -23.81 6.00
C HIS A 37 -1.27 -24.22 6.61
N ARG A 38 -0.19 -23.60 6.13
CA ARG A 38 1.16 -23.91 6.59
C ARG A 38 1.42 -23.27 7.95
N ILE A 39 1.96 -24.03 8.89
CA ILE A 39 2.45 -23.52 10.18
C ILE A 39 3.75 -22.75 9.97
N THR A 40 3.75 -21.48 10.37
CA THR A 40 4.85 -20.53 10.22
C THR A 40 5.47 -20.19 11.58
N LYS A 41 6.61 -19.47 11.57
CA LYS A 41 7.27 -19.00 12.80
C LYS A 41 6.31 -18.21 13.70
N LEU A 42 5.47 -17.37 13.09
CA LEU A 42 4.52 -16.52 13.79
C LEU A 42 3.44 -17.36 14.50
N ASP A 43 3.05 -18.50 13.94
CA ASP A 43 2.07 -19.39 14.56
C ASP A 43 2.65 -20.07 15.82
N ILE A 44 3.93 -20.46 15.80
CA ILE A 44 4.60 -21.03 16.97
C ILE A 44 4.75 -19.99 18.09
N GLN A 45 5.13 -18.75 17.73
CA GLN A 45 5.22 -17.66 18.70
C GLN A 45 3.84 -17.26 19.25
N ARG A 46 2.80 -17.32 18.43
CA ARG A 46 1.41 -17.08 18.88
C ARG A 46 0.99 -18.13 19.90
N VAL A 47 1.25 -19.41 19.64
CA VAL A 47 0.87 -20.51 20.54
C VAL A 47 1.67 -20.48 21.83
N GLU A 48 2.94 -20.07 21.77
CA GLU A 48 3.74 -19.83 22.97
C GLU A 48 3.15 -18.72 23.85
N ALA A 49 2.65 -17.63 23.25
CA ALA A 49 2.10 -16.50 23.99
C ALA A 49 0.66 -16.74 24.49
N ASN A 50 -0.17 -17.42 23.69
CA ASN A 50 -1.63 -17.47 23.88
C ASN A 50 -2.20 -18.88 24.07
N GLY A 51 -1.38 -19.93 24.02
CA GLY A 51 -1.82 -21.33 24.11
C GLY A 51 -2.29 -21.92 22.77
N TYR A 52 -2.65 -23.21 22.79
CA TYR A 52 -3.02 -23.97 21.60
C TYR A 52 -4.39 -23.60 21.04
N ASP A 53 -4.52 -23.59 19.70
CA ASP A 53 -5.76 -23.22 19.00
C ASP A 53 -6.86 -24.30 19.12
N TYR A 54 -6.47 -25.57 19.33
CA TYR A 54 -7.37 -26.71 19.42
C TYR A 54 -7.18 -27.47 20.74
N ALA A 55 -7.78 -26.96 21.80
CA ALA A 55 -8.05 -27.72 23.02
C ALA A 55 -9.53 -28.14 23.03
N SER A 56 -9.84 -29.37 22.63
CA SER A 56 -11.18 -29.99 22.85
C SER A 56 -11.28 -30.47 24.31
N ASP A 57 -12.39 -30.49 25.03
CA ASP A 57 -13.82 -30.16 24.86
C ASP A 57 -14.40 -30.25 26.30
N THR A 58 -15.43 -29.46 26.67
CA THR A 58 -16.65 -29.88 27.40
C THR A 58 -17.56 -28.67 27.69
N THR A 59 -18.80 -28.76 27.17
CA THR A 59 -20.06 -28.19 27.64
C THR A 59 -20.69 -27.06 26.81
N SER A 60 -21.90 -27.39 26.37
CA SER A 60 -22.88 -26.66 25.57
C SER A 60 -23.54 -25.47 26.27
N ASN A 61 -24.18 -24.62 25.43
CA ASN A 61 -25.23 -23.62 25.71
C ASN A 61 -24.75 -22.34 26.43
N GLU A 62 -25.10 -21.10 26.07
CA GLU A 62 -26.26 -20.57 25.36
C GLU A 62 -25.92 -19.37 24.44
N ASP A 63 -26.85 -19.11 23.52
CA ASP A 63 -27.09 -17.87 22.80
C ASP A 63 -26.95 -16.62 23.67
N THR A 64 -25.89 -15.86 23.45
CA THR A 64 -25.94 -14.39 23.52
C THR A 64 -25.17 -13.87 22.33
N SER A 65 -25.89 -13.21 21.45
CA SER A 65 -25.36 -12.40 20.36
C SER A 65 -24.50 -11.27 20.94
N HIS A 66 -23.24 -11.57 21.24
CA HIS A 66 -22.20 -10.57 21.40
C HIS A 66 -21.52 -10.44 20.05
N VAL A 67 -21.96 -9.43 19.28
CA VAL A 67 -21.16 -8.89 18.19
C VAL A 67 -19.77 -8.66 18.78
N PRO A 68 -18.70 -9.29 18.27
CA PRO A 68 -17.38 -8.98 18.74
C PRO A 68 -17.13 -7.54 18.31
N THR A 69 -17.33 -6.60 19.24
CA THR A 69 -16.73 -5.29 19.17
C THR A 69 -15.24 -5.58 19.06
N GLN A 70 -14.73 -5.55 17.83
CA GLN A 70 -13.30 -5.57 17.58
C GLN A 70 -12.79 -4.32 18.28
N THR A 71 -12.35 -4.48 19.53
CA THR A 71 -11.47 -3.53 20.18
C THR A 71 -10.19 -3.59 19.38
N VAL A 72 -10.14 -2.80 18.32
CA VAL A 72 -8.93 -2.61 17.53
C VAL A 72 -7.89 -2.13 18.53
N ASP A 73 -6.87 -2.94 18.74
CA ASP A 73 -5.76 -2.64 19.62
C ASP A 73 -5.10 -1.36 19.09
N THR A 74 -5.46 -0.21 19.67
CA THR A 74 -5.02 1.11 19.18
C THR A 74 -3.53 1.34 19.45
N SER A 75 -2.86 0.39 20.11
CA SER A 75 -1.42 0.35 20.35
C SER A 75 -0.59 0.26 19.07
N ALA A 76 -1.21 -0.16 17.95
CA ALA A 76 -0.59 -0.18 16.62
C ALA A 76 -1.01 1.01 15.72
N ILE A 77 -1.66 2.03 16.27
CA ILE A 77 -1.94 3.27 15.53
C ILE A 77 -0.65 4.09 15.51
N GLY A 78 0.05 4.07 14.38
CA GLY A 78 1.18 4.96 14.12
C GLY A 78 0.78 6.42 14.37
N GLU A 79 1.78 7.25 14.70
CA GLU A 79 1.59 8.68 15.00
C GLU A 79 0.54 9.33 14.09
N GLY A 80 -0.45 9.99 14.69
CA GLY A 80 -1.56 10.61 13.96
C GLY A 80 -1.07 11.51 12.81
N LEU A 81 -1.81 11.57 11.72
CA LEU A 81 -1.40 12.37 10.55
C LEU A 81 -1.23 13.84 10.93
N ASN A 82 -0.10 14.44 10.52
CA ASN A 82 0.10 15.89 10.58
C ASN A 82 -1.10 16.62 9.92
N PRO A 83 -1.63 17.70 10.51
CA PRO A 83 -2.74 18.48 9.96
C PRO A 83 -2.58 18.87 8.48
N MET A 84 -1.36 19.12 8.01
CA MET A 84 -1.08 19.39 6.59
C MET A 84 -1.40 18.19 5.70
N ARG A 85 -1.04 16.97 6.13
CA ARG A 85 -1.35 15.73 5.41
C ARG A 85 -2.86 15.46 5.43
N GLN A 86 -3.53 15.76 6.54
CA GLN A 86 -4.98 15.63 6.64
C GLN A 86 -5.71 16.52 5.61
N ARG A 87 -5.28 17.79 5.47
CA ARG A 87 -5.84 18.70 4.46
C ARG A 87 -5.57 18.24 3.03
N ILE A 88 -4.34 17.77 2.74
CA ILE A 88 -4.02 17.21 1.43
C ILE A 88 -4.94 16.03 1.11
N ALA A 89 -5.10 15.09 2.05
CA ALA A 89 -5.97 13.93 1.86
C ALA A 89 -7.44 14.32 1.64
N GLN A 90 -7.94 15.31 2.41
CA GLN A 90 -9.30 15.83 2.25
C GLN A 90 -9.51 16.43 0.84
N ASN A 91 -8.59 17.28 0.38
CA ASN A 91 -8.67 17.93 -0.93
C ASN A 91 -8.55 16.91 -2.08
N MET A 92 -7.63 15.94 -1.97
CA MET A 92 -7.47 14.87 -2.95
C MET A 92 -8.75 14.03 -3.07
N ARG A 93 -9.35 13.65 -1.94
CA ARG A 93 -10.59 12.88 -1.92
C ARG A 93 -11.76 13.69 -2.49
N GLN A 94 -11.86 14.98 -2.18
CA GLN A 94 -12.86 15.86 -2.76
C GLN A 94 -12.72 15.93 -4.30
N SER A 95 -11.51 16.13 -4.81
CA SER A 95 -11.24 16.19 -6.26
C SER A 95 -11.59 14.89 -7.00
N LEU A 96 -11.28 13.74 -6.40
CA LEU A 96 -11.63 12.42 -6.94
C LEU A 96 -13.13 12.18 -7.00
N ASN A 97 -13.87 12.61 -5.97
CA ASN A 97 -15.32 12.41 -5.90
C ASN A 97 -16.10 13.40 -6.79
N SER A 98 -15.57 14.61 -7.00
CA SER A 98 -16.26 15.67 -7.74
C SER A 98 -16.04 15.63 -9.26
N THR A 99 -15.07 14.84 -9.75
CA THR A 99 -14.64 14.90 -11.15
C THR A 99 -14.51 13.51 -11.77
N ALA A 100 -15.01 13.32 -12.99
CA ALA A 100 -14.73 12.12 -13.78
C ALA A 100 -13.31 12.21 -14.37
N GLN A 101 -12.39 11.36 -13.88
CA GLN A 101 -10.99 11.37 -14.32
C GLN A 101 -10.80 10.49 -15.56
N LEU A 102 -10.14 11.04 -16.58
CA LEU A 102 -9.65 10.30 -17.74
C LEU A 102 -8.15 10.58 -17.90
N THR A 103 -7.36 9.51 -18.01
CA THR A 103 -5.91 9.63 -18.22
C THR A 103 -5.57 9.36 -19.69
N LEU A 104 -4.88 10.31 -20.33
CA LEU A 104 -4.38 10.18 -21.69
C LEU A 104 -2.85 10.10 -21.68
N HIS A 105 -2.31 9.04 -22.27
CA HIS A 105 -0.87 8.88 -22.48
C HIS A 105 -0.51 9.13 -23.94
N ARG A 106 0.44 10.01 -24.19
CA ARG A 106 0.99 10.27 -25.53
C ARG A 106 2.52 10.34 -25.49
N LYS A 107 3.15 9.94 -26.58
CA LYS A 107 4.59 10.14 -26.82
C LYS A 107 4.78 11.39 -27.67
N VAL A 108 5.85 12.12 -27.40
CA VAL A 108 6.28 13.31 -28.14
C VAL A 108 7.79 13.21 -28.34
N ASP A 109 8.23 13.55 -29.54
CA ASP A 109 9.64 13.79 -29.84
C ASP A 109 10.03 15.17 -29.29
N ALA A 110 11.10 15.22 -28.51
CA ALA A 110 11.57 16.42 -27.85
C ALA A 110 12.95 16.88 -28.32
N ASP A 111 13.51 16.30 -29.39
CA ASP A 111 14.89 16.57 -29.82
C ASP A 111 15.08 18.05 -30.16
N ARG A 112 14.16 18.61 -30.97
CA ARG A 112 14.16 20.04 -31.32
C ARG A 112 14.00 20.96 -30.11
N LEU A 113 13.29 20.50 -29.07
CA LEU A 113 13.09 21.28 -27.84
C LEU A 113 14.39 21.33 -27.02
N LEU A 114 15.12 20.22 -26.97
CA LEU A 114 16.41 20.14 -26.30
C LEU A 114 17.47 21.00 -27.01
N ASP A 115 17.54 20.91 -28.34
CA ASP A 115 18.42 21.77 -29.14
C ASP A 115 18.13 23.26 -28.90
N PHE A 116 16.84 23.63 -28.87
CA PHE A 116 16.41 24.99 -28.58
C PHE A 116 16.80 25.45 -27.17
N LYS A 117 16.66 24.57 -26.17
CA LYS A 117 17.09 24.83 -24.78
C LYS A 117 18.58 25.14 -24.72
N ASP A 118 19.40 24.37 -25.43
CA ASP A 118 20.86 24.51 -25.35
C ASP A 118 21.36 25.77 -26.05
N ARG A 119 20.73 26.14 -27.17
CA ARG A 119 20.96 27.43 -27.84
C ARG A 119 20.63 28.60 -26.92
N LEU A 120 19.42 28.63 -26.35
CA LEU A 120 19.01 29.68 -25.41
C LEU A 120 19.90 29.73 -24.16
N ALA A 121 20.28 28.58 -23.61
CA ALA A 121 21.18 28.52 -22.47
C ALA A 121 22.56 29.13 -22.79
N THR A 122 23.01 29.04 -24.04
CA THR A 122 24.27 29.65 -24.48
C THR A 122 24.13 31.16 -24.64
N GLU A 123 23.03 31.63 -25.23
CA GLU A 123 22.72 33.07 -25.36
C GLU A 123 22.55 33.74 -23.99
N LEU A 124 21.87 33.09 -23.04
CA LEU A 124 21.69 33.59 -21.68
C LEU A 124 23.02 33.76 -20.94
N LYS A 125 23.96 32.82 -21.13
CA LYS A 125 25.32 32.93 -20.58
C LYS A 125 26.10 34.07 -21.21
N GLN A 126 25.93 34.33 -22.52
CA GLN A 126 26.57 35.45 -23.19
C GLN A 126 26.00 36.81 -22.75
N ALA A 127 24.72 36.85 -22.39
CA ALA A 127 24.05 38.01 -21.84
C ALA A 127 24.30 38.22 -20.33
N ASP A 128 25.21 37.44 -19.73
CA ASP A 128 25.57 37.47 -18.30
C ASP A 128 24.37 37.30 -17.35
N GLN A 129 23.34 36.58 -17.81
CA GLN A 129 22.17 36.23 -16.99
C GLN A 129 22.37 34.84 -16.39
N ASP A 130 22.54 34.77 -15.07
CA ASP A 130 22.64 33.51 -14.32
C ASP A 130 21.25 32.87 -14.11
N VAL A 131 20.63 32.47 -15.22
CA VAL A 131 19.31 31.81 -15.21
C VAL A 131 19.46 30.37 -15.68
N LYS A 132 19.14 29.43 -14.79
CA LYS A 132 19.14 28.00 -15.11
C LYS A 132 17.91 27.63 -15.94
N LEU A 133 18.09 27.52 -17.26
CA LEU A 133 17.02 27.06 -18.15
C LEU A 133 16.80 25.55 -18.03
N THR A 134 15.55 25.14 -17.77
CA THR A 134 15.16 23.73 -17.63
C THR A 134 14.13 23.34 -18.69
N VAL A 135 13.99 22.05 -18.97
CA VAL A 135 12.95 21.56 -19.90
C VAL A 135 11.55 21.90 -19.36
N THR A 136 11.37 21.84 -18.04
CA THR A 136 10.09 22.16 -17.38
C THR A 136 9.64 23.59 -17.64
N THR A 137 10.55 24.57 -17.71
CA THR A 137 10.16 25.97 -17.99
C THR A 137 9.70 26.15 -19.44
N LEU A 138 10.36 25.49 -20.39
CA LEU A 138 9.92 25.48 -21.79
C LEU A 138 8.59 24.76 -21.96
N LEU A 139 8.40 23.63 -21.26
CA LEU A 139 7.14 22.89 -21.27
C LEU A 139 5.99 23.72 -20.67
N ALA A 140 6.23 24.40 -19.55
CA ALA A 140 5.26 25.31 -18.94
C ALA A 140 4.86 26.43 -19.91
N LYS A 141 5.83 27.02 -20.62
CA LYS A 141 5.54 28.04 -21.65
C LYS A 141 4.70 27.47 -22.79
N ALA A 142 5.00 26.27 -23.27
CA ALA A 142 4.23 25.59 -24.31
C ALA A 142 2.78 25.33 -23.85
N VAL A 143 2.58 24.89 -22.61
CA VAL A 143 1.23 24.69 -22.02
C VAL A 143 0.45 26.00 -21.95
N VAL A 144 1.08 27.11 -21.53
CA VAL A 144 0.41 28.42 -21.50
C VAL A 144 -0.03 28.87 -22.90
N LEU A 145 0.80 28.67 -23.92
CA LEU A 145 0.44 28.99 -25.31
C LEU A 145 -0.72 28.10 -25.79
N ALA A 146 -0.69 26.80 -25.51
CA ALA A 146 -1.75 25.88 -25.86
C ALA A 146 -3.08 26.24 -25.16
N LEU A 147 -3.06 26.59 -23.87
CA LEU A 147 -4.28 26.98 -23.14
C LEU A 147 -4.86 28.32 -23.63
N LYS A 148 -4.03 29.22 -24.19
CA LYS A 148 -4.51 30.46 -24.82
C LYS A 148 -5.22 30.19 -26.15
N GLU A 149 -4.72 29.23 -26.93
CA GLU A 149 -5.33 28.82 -28.20
C GLU A 149 -6.61 28.00 -27.97
N TYR A 150 -6.58 27.08 -26.99
CA TYR A 150 -7.68 26.19 -26.66
C TYR A 150 -8.35 26.58 -25.33
N GLY A 151 -9.08 27.69 -25.34
CA GLY A 151 -9.70 28.25 -24.13
C GLY A 151 -10.66 27.30 -23.38
N ALA A 152 -11.30 26.37 -24.08
CA ALA A 152 -12.18 25.36 -23.46
C ALA A 152 -11.43 24.43 -22.47
N MET A 153 -10.13 24.21 -22.66
CA MET A 153 -9.31 23.43 -21.72
C MET A 153 -8.90 24.23 -20.48
N ASN A 154 -9.00 25.55 -20.52
CA ASN A 154 -8.70 26.45 -19.40
C ASN A 154 -9.97 26.97 -18.71
N ALA A 155 -10.97 26.10 -18.57
CA ALA A 155 -12.25 26.41 -17.94
C ALA A 155 -12.37 25.72 -16.58
N ARG A 156 -13.25 26.26 -15.72
CA ARG A 156 -13.65 25.63 -14.46
C ARG A 156 -15.15 25.37 -14.49
N TYR A 157 -15.58 24.28 -13.87
CA TYR A 157 -16.99 24.08 -13.56
C TYR A 157 -17.34 24.94 -12.34
N GLU A 158 -18.32 25.81 -12.49
CA GLU A 158 -18.91 26.58 -11.39
C GLU A 158 -20.23 25.88 -11.02
N GLN A 159 -20.37 25.51 -9.75
CA GLN A 159 -21.59 24.93 -9.19
C GLN A 159 -22.52 26.02 -8.68
#